data_AF-A0A453CWV2-F1
#
_entry.id   AF-A0A453CWV2-F1
#
_cell.length_a   1.000
_cell.length_b   1.000
_cell.length_c   1.000
_cell.angle_alpha   90.00
_cell.angle_beta   90.00
_cell.angle_gamma   90.00
#
_symmetry.space_group_name_H-M   'P 1'
#
loop_
_entity.id
_entity.type
_entity.pdbx_description
1 polymer ?
#
loop_
_entity_poly.entity_id
_entity_poly.type
_entity_poly.pdbx_seq_one_letter_code
_entity_poly.pdbx_strand_id
1 'polypeptide(L)'
;MPVGSDNNILDDDEEASMSSANPSEIDPFDSVYSNIPDSTHILKLAENCKHCKARKFEFETDGFCCRNGQIQLKQPEPNPELMRLWSSMDADSRHFRENIRFFNGHFAFTTL
;
A
#
# COMPACT_ATOMS: atom_id res chain seq x y z
N MET A 1 -39.12 -32.43 9.71
CA MET A 1 -39.33 -33.00 8.36
C MET A 1 -39.55 -31.86 7.37
N PRO A 2 -39.09 -32.02 6.13
CA PRO A 2 -38.13 -31.13 5.50
C PRO A 2 -38.70 -30.47 4.23
N VAL A 3 -37.82 -29.80 3.48
CA VAL A 3 -37.77 -29.51 2.03
C VAL A 3 -37.26 -28.08 1.92
N GLY A 4 -36.17 -27.76 1.23
CA GLY A 4 -35.31 -28.53 0.34
C GLY A 4 -34.44 -27.50 -0.36
N SER A 5 -33.15 -27.80 -0.45
CA SER A 5 -32.21 -27.14 -1.37
C SER A 5 -32.76 -27.20 -2.80
N ASP A 6 -32.40 -26.24 -3.65
CA ASP A 6 -31.62 -26.57 -4.84
C ASP A 6 -31.07 -25.32 -5.54
N ASN A 7 -29.80 -25.45 -5.88
CA ASN A 7 -29.00 -24.54 -6.68
C ASN A 7 -29.44 -24.62 -8.16
N ASN A 8 -29.33 -23.50 -8.86
CA ASN A 8 -28.96 -23.44 -10.29
C ASN A 8 -28.10 -22.17 -10.41
N ILE A 9 -26.77 -22.25 -10.51
CA ILE A 9 -25.99 -22.54 -11.72
C ILE A 9 -26.67 -21.97 -12.96
N LEU A 10 -26.21 -20.78 -13.35
CA LEU A 10 -26.04 -20.41 -14.74
C LEU A 10 -24.63 -19.82 -14.83
N ASP A 11 -23.70 -20.70 -15.20
CA ASP A 11 -22.53 -20.30 -15.98
C ASP A 11 -23.08 -19.81 -17.32
N ASP A 12 -22.80 -18.56 -17.68
CA ASP A 12 -22.76 -18.16 -19.07
C ASP A 12 -21.42 -17.43 -19.27
N ASP A 13 -20.52 -18.15 -19.92
CA ASP A 13 -19.30 -17.66 -20.52
C ASP A 13 -19.63 -16.53 -21.50
N GLU A 14 -19.29 -15.29 -21.15
CA GLU A 14 -18.98 -14.28 -22.17
C GLU A 14 -17.49 -13.94 -22.11
N GLU A 15 -16.74 -14.72 -22.90
CA GLU A 15 -15.49 -14.30 -23.54
C GLU A 15 -15.81 -13.09 -24.46
N ALA A 16 -15.94 -11.90 -23.87
CA ALA A 16 -16.02 -10.65 -24.60
C ALA A 16 -14.60 -10.11 -24.80
N SER A 17 -13.95 -10.63 -25.84
CA SER A 17 -12.92 -9.98 -26.67
C SER A 17 -12.37 -8.65 -26.14
N MET A 18 -11.11 -8.64 -25.66
CA MET A 18 -10.30 -7.43 -25.54
C MET A 18 -9.97 -6.88 -26.94
N SER A 19 -10.95 -6.26 -27.60
CA SER A 19 -10.72 -5.45 -28.79
C SER A 19 -11.81 -4.40 -28.94
N SER A 20 -11.63 -3.31 -28.21
CA SER A 20 -12.15 -1.98 -28.56
C SER A 20 -11.39 -0.97 -27.74
N ALA A 21 -10.19 -0.60 -28.19
CA ALA A 21 -9.57 0.64 -27.73
C ALA A 21 -10.51 1.77 -28.15
N ASN A 22 -11.35 2.25 -27.22
CA ASN A 22 -11.98 3.54 -27.36
C ASN A 22 -10.84 4.56 -27.56
N PRO A 23 -10.88 5.45 -28.57
CA PRO A 23 -9.90 6.50 -28.71
C PRO A 23 -10.06 7.44 -27.53
N SER A 24 -9.38 7.12 -26.44
CA SER A 24 -9.28 7.92 -25.23
C SER A 24 -8.78 9.29 -25.65
N GLU A 25 -9.56 10.30 -25.29
CA GLU A 25 -9.25 11.72 -25.40
C GLU A 25 -7.76 11.95 -25.16
N ILE A 26 -7.08 12.51 -26.16
CA ILE A 26 -5.68 12.90 -26.05
C ILE A 26 -5.60 13.85 -24.86
N ASP A 27 -4.86 13.48 -23.80
CA ASP A 27 -4.65 14.32 -22.63
C ASP A 27 -4.16 15.70 -23.12
N PRO A 28 -4.90 16.81 -22.89
CA PRO A 28 -4.50 18.14 -23.31
C PRO A 28 -3.12 18.56 -22.78
N PHE A 29 -2.62 17.88 -21.75
CA PHE A 29 -1.32 18.13 -21.12
C PHE A 29 -0.26 17.05 -21.42
N ASP A 30 -0.49 16.13 -22.36
CA ASP A 30 0.47 15.07 -22.72
C ASP A 30 1.88 15.62 -23.02
N SER A 31 1.94 16.79 -23.68
CA SER A 31 3.19 17.51 -23.96
C SER A 31 4.02 17.86 -22.72
N VAL A 32 3.41 18.03 -21.54
CA VAL A 32 4.11 18.32 -20.27
C VAL A 32 4.94 17.11 -19.83
N TYR A 33 4.47 15.90 -20.14
CA TYR A 33 5.11 14.65 -19.74
C TYR A 33 6.12 14.14 -20.77
N SER A 34 6.20 14.77 -21.95
CA SER A 34 7.09 14.36 -23.07
C SER A 34 8.58 14.26 -22.72
N ASN A 35 9.03 14.93 -21.65
CA ASN A 35 10.43 14.92 -21.20
C ASN A 35 10.65 14.08 -19.93
N ILE A 36 9.63 13.39 -19.43
CA ILE A 36 9.80 12.47 -18.31
C ILE A 36 10.51 11.23 -18.86
N PRO A 37 11.67 10.84 -18.30
CA PRO A 37 12.36 9.63 -18.74
C PRO A 37 11.46 8.40 -18.55
N ASP A 38 11.31 7.60 -19.60
CA ASP A 38 10.55 6.34 -19.55
C ASP A 38 11.22 5.26 -18.69
N SER A 39 12.52 5.43 -18.39
CA SER A 39 13.28 4.53 -17.55
C SER A 39 13.62 5.18 -16.22
N THR A 40 13.35 4.47 -15.12
CA THR A 40 13.76 4.90 -13.80
C THR A 40 15.18 4.43 -13.50
N HIS A 41 16.02 5.32 -12.97
CA HIS A 41 17.31 4.93 -12.43
C HIS A 41 17.08 4.17 -11.12
N ILE A 42 17.16 2.84 -11.18
CA ILE A 42 17.06 1.98 -10.01
C ILE A 42 18.41 1.98 -9.29
N LEU A 43 18.43 2.46 -8.05
CA LEU A 43 19.61 2.37 -7.19
C LEU A 43 19.97 0.91 -6.93
N LYS A 44 21.26 0.60 -6.83
CA LYS A 44 21.70 -0.75 -6.46
C LYS A 44 21.19 -1.10 -5.07
N LEU A 45 20.97 -2.38 -4.85
CA LEU A 45 20.64 -2.89 -3.53
C LEU A 45 21.84 -2.71 -2.60
N ALA A 46 21.63 -1.99 -1.49
CA ALA A 46 22.57 -1.94 -0.39
C ALA A 46 22.16 -2.94 0.69
N GLU A 47 23.13 -3.51 1.39
CA GLU A 47 22.85 -4.34 2.55
C GLU A 47 22.10 -3.55 3.62
N ASN A 48 21.12 -4.17 4.27
CA ASN A 48 20.43 -3.57 5.41
C ASN A 48 21.42 -3.24 6.53
N CYS A 49 21.10 -2.21 7.32
CA CYS A 49 21.92 -1.80 8.44
C CYS A 49 22.18 -2.96 9.41
N LYS A 50 23.45 -3.19 9.76
CA LYS A 50 23.86 -4.28 10.65
C LYS A 50 23.28 -4.14 12.06
N HIS A 51 23.07 -2.90 12.51
CA HIS A 51 22.57 -2.55 13.85
C HIS A 51 21.04 -2.65 13.96
N CYS A 52 20.29 -1.90 13.15
CA CYS A 52 18.83 -1.78 13.29
C CYS A 52 18.03 -2.53 12.21
N LYS A 53 18.69 -3.19 11.26
CA LYS A 53 18.08 -3.90 10.12
C LYS A 53 17.25 -3.04 9.16
N ALA A 54 17.30 -1.70 9.31
CA ALA A 54 16.69 -0.79 8.36
C ALA A 54 17.28 -0.99 6.96
N ARG A 55 16.43 -0.88 5.93
CA ARG A 55 16.83 -0.89 4.52
C ARG A 55 17.74 0.30 4.25
N LYS A 56 18.88 0.05 3.61
CA LYS A 56 19.77 1.12 3.14
C LYS A 56 19.56 1.40 1.66
N PHE A 57 19.81 2.64 1.27
CA PHE A 57 19.90 3.05 -0.13
C PHE A 57 21.36 3.18 -0.57
N GLU A 58 21.61 3.06 -1.88
CA GLU A 58 22.92 3.37 -2.45
C GLU A 58 23.28 4.83 -2.10
N PHE A 59 24.50 5.05 -1.61
CA PHE A 59 25.02 6.34 -1.13
C PHE A 59 24.43 6.87 0.19
N GLU A 60 23.63 6.09 0.91
CA GLU A 60 23.18 6.47 2.24
C GLU A 60 24.33 6.45 3.26
N THR A 61 24.50 7.54 4.01
CA THR A 61 25.51 7.63 5.07
C THR A 61 25.24 6.65 6.22
N ASP A 62 26.29 6.14 6.86
CA ASP A 62 26.17 5.11 7.92
C ASP A 62 25.37 5.55 9.16
N GLY A 63 25.22 6.86 9.35
CA GLY A 63 24.47 7.44 10.46
C GLY A 63 22.97 7.59 10.22
N PHE A 64 22.48 7.46 8.99
CA PHE A 64 21.14 7.94 8.63
C PHE A 64 20.02 7.16 9.35
N CYS A 65 20.12 5.84 9.45
CA CYS A 65 19.06 5.01 10.02
C CYS A 65 19.07 4.87 11.54
N CYS A 66 20.24 4.85 12.19
CA CYS A 66 20.36 4.61 13.64
C CYS A 66 21.62 5.23 14.25
N ARG A 67 22.20 6.22 13.57
CA ARG A 67 23.44 6.89 14.00
C ARG A 67 24.55 5.87 14.31
N ASN A 68 24.78 4.94 13.38
CA ASN A 68 25.75 3.85 13.52
C ASN A 68 25.57 3.02 14.81
N GLY A 69 24.33 2.69 15.14
CA GLY A 69 23.98 1.89 16.32
C GLY A 69 23.84 2.67 17.63
N GLN A 70 24.05 3.99 17.64
CA GLN A 70 23.84 4.83 18.83
C GLN A 70 22.36 5.01 19.18
N ILE A 71 21.47 4.91 18.19
CA ILE A 71 20.02 5.01 18.38
C ILE A 71 19.44 3.61 18.31
N GLN A 72 18.85 3.15 19.42
CA GLN A 72 18.06 1.93 19.44
C GLN A 72 16.60 2.27 19.18
N LEU A 73 16.10 1.91 17.99
CA LEU A 73 14.68 2.01 17.69
C LEU A 73 13.94 0.96 18.52
N LYS A 74 13.12 1.41 19.48
CA LYS A 74 12.18 0.52 20.15
C LYS A 74 11.08 0.14 19.17
N GLN A 75 10.78 -1.15 19.08
CA GLN A 75 9.56 -1.64 18.44
C GLN A 75 8.53 -1.81 19.56
N PRO A 76 7.68 -0.81 19.85
CA PRO A 76 6.60 -1.00 20.81
C PRO A 76 5.64 -2.05 20.28
N GLU A 77 5.10 -2.85 21.18
CA GLU A 77 3.99 -3.73 20.84
C GLU A 77 2.83 -2.87 20.33
N PRO A 78 2.33 -3.13 19.10
CA PRO A 78 1.24 -2.36 18.56
C PRO A 78 -0.03 -2.59 19.39
N ASN A 79 -0.84 -1.54 19.57
CA ASN A 79 -2.09 -1.65 20.32
C ASN A 79 -2.97 -2.75 19.69
N PRO A 80 -3.44 -3.76 20.46
CA PRO A 80 -4.21 -4.87 19.93
C PRO A 80 -5.44 -4.45 19.10
N GLU A 81 -6.13 -3.39 19.50
CA GLU A 81 -7.30 -2.89 18.76
C GLU A 81 -6.91 -2.27 17.42
N LEU A 82 -5.79 -1.54 17.37
CA LEU A 82 -5.26 -1.01 16.10
C LEU A 82 -4.81 -2.14 15.18
N MET A 83 -4.20 -3.20 15.73
CA MET A 83 -3.85 -4.39 14.97
C MET A 83 -5.08 -5.10 14.42
N ARG A 84 -6.16 -5.23 15.21
CA ARG A 84 -7.43 -5.78 14.74
C ARG A 84 -7.98 -4.95 13.59
N LEU A 85 -8.13 -3.64 13.78
CA LEU A 85 -8.64 -2.72 12.75
C LEU A 85 -7.81 -2.79 11.46
N TRP A 86 -6.50 -2.98 11.59
CA TRP A 86 -5.60 -3.09 10.44
C TRP A 86 -5.69 -4.43 9.71
N SER A 87 -5.88 -5.55 10.42
CA SER A 87 -5.69 -6.90 9.85
C SER A 87 -6.96 -7.75 9.73
N SER A 88 -8.00 -7.46 10.52
CA SER A 88 -9.25 -8.25 10.52
C SER A 88 -10.10 -7.99 9.28
N MET A 89 -11.10 -8.85 9.07
CA MET A 89 -12.10 -8.72 8.01
C MET A 89 -13.44 -8.17 8.50
N ASP A 90 -13.53 -7.74 9.75
CA ASP A 90 -14.73 -7.13 10.32
C ASP A 90 -15.17 -5.88 9.54
N ALA A 91 -16.46 -5.54 9.63
CA ALA A 91 -17.02 -4.41 8.89
C ALA A 91 -16.36 -3.07 9.27
N ASP A 92 -16.08 -2.88 10.57
CA ASP A 92 -15.37 -1.71 11.10
C ASP A 92 -13.92 -1.65 10.61
N SER A 93 -13.24 -2.80 10.48
CA SER A 93 -11.86 -2.93 10.02
C SER A 93 -11.73 -2.61 8.53
N ARG A 94 -12.70 -3.04 7.71
CA ARG A 94 -12.77 -2.62 6.30
C ARG A 94 -13.01 -1.12 6.17
N HIS A 95 -14.01 -0.60 6.89
CA HIS A 95 -14.31 0.82 6.90
C HIS A 95 -13.10 1.66 7.34
N PHE A 96 -12.38 1.22 8.38
CA PHE A 96 -11.15 1.85 8.85
C PHE A 96 -10.08 1.93 7.76
N ARG A 97 -9.79 0.82 7.06
CA ARG A 97 -8.77 0.78 5.99
C ARG A 97 -9.15 1.63 4.78
N GLU A 98 -10.41 1.58 4.36
CA GLU A 98 -10.92 2.38 3.23
C GLU A 98 -10.87 3.89 3.52
N ASN A 99 -11.04 4.27 4.78
CA ASN A 99 -11.12 5.67 5.21
C ASN A 99 -9.91 6.11 6.05
N ILE A 100 -8.78 5.39 5.97
CA ILE A 100 -7.64 5.61 6.88
C ILE A 100 -7.07 7.04 6.84
N ARG A 101 -7.12 7.69 5.67
CA ARG A 101 -6.70 9.10 5.53
C ARG A 101 -7.57 10.04 6.33
N PHE A 102 -8.88 9.80 6.37
CA PHE A 102 -9.82 10.58 7.17
C PHE A 102 -9.51 10.44 8.66
N PHE A 103 -9.34 9.19 9.14
CA PHE A 103 -8.99 8.93 10.53
C PHE A 103 -7.63 9.56 10.91
N ASN A 104 -6.57 9.27 10.16
CA ASN A 104 -5.24 9.82 10.44
C ASN A 104 -5.21 11.35 10.38
N GLY A 105 -5.96 11.96 9.47
CA GLY A 105 -6.10 13.41 9.38
C GLY A 105 -6.83 14.02 10.59
N HIS A 106 -7.85 13.34 11.12
CA HIS A 106 -8.56 13.78 12.33
C HIS A 106 -7.70 13.70 13.59
N PHE A 107 -6.80 12.71 13.66
CA PHE A 107 -5.84 12.54 14.76
C PHE A 107 -4.53 13.30 14.54
N ALA A 108 -4.36 14.01 13.42
CA ALA A 108 -3.10 14.69 13.08
C ALA A 108 -2.70 15.81 14.07
N PHE A 109 -3.64 16.27 14.90
CA PHE A 109 -3.41 17.30 15.92
C PHE A 109 -3.66 16.83 17.35
N THR A 110 -3.86 15.53 17.59
CA THR A 110 -4.02 15.00 18.93
C THR A 110 -2.66 14.61 19.51
N THR A 111 -1.92 15.59 20.03
CA THR A 111 -0.78 15.35 20.93
C THR A 111 -1.06 16.03 22.27
N LEU A 112 -0.78 15.31 23.36
CA LEU A 112 -0.64 15.84 24.72
C LEU A 112 0.84 16.15 24.98
#